data_AF-A0A090QDY5-F1
#
_entry.id   AF-A0A090QDY5-F1
#
_cell.length_a   1.000
_cell.length_b   1.000
_cell.length_c   1.000
_cell.angle_alpha   90.00
_cell.angle_beta   90.00
_cell.angle_gamma   90.00
#
_symmetry.space_group_name_H-M   'P 1'
#
loop_
_entity.id
_entity.type
_entity.pdbx_description
1 polymer ?
#
loop_
_entity_poly.entity_id
_entity_poly.type
_entity_poly.pdbx_seq_one_letter_code
_entity_poly.pdbx_strand_id
1 'polypeptide(L)'
;MNNLIIRVLALGITLILFLTSCSSDPSLQQYFVDSQEKQGFITTTIPKSILGLDVSQMSDKSQEAYNSIDKVNLLYYPIDKQNTAAFEKENAQLNAILKSDDFKTLMTHKSDGVNMRFLYDGSSESIDEMIIYGSSPEMELGVARVLGDDMKLGSIMKMMEEMKDVNLDQTGINNILKDIGVDLNEEGEIDEEAVKKIMASKGMDTTNLHIDMNSKE
;
A
#
# COMPACT_ATOMS: atom_id res chain seq x y z
N MET A 1 -26.35 36.70 26.94
CA MET A 1 -25.87 35.32 27.23
C MET A 1 -26.40 34.28 26.24
N ASN A 2 -27.56 34.50 25.60
CA ASN A 2 -28.21 33.52 24.70
C ASN A 2 -27.50 33.30 23.35
N ASN A 3 -26.82 34.30 22.80
CA ASN A 3 -26.20 34.18 21.47
C ASN A 3 -24.96 33.27 21.47
N LEU A 4 -24.26 33.16 22.61
CA LEU A 4 -23.11 32.26 22.76
C LEU A 4 -23.58 30.80 22.83
N ILE A 5 -24.65 30.54 23.58
CA ILE A 5 -25.25 29.22 23.72
C ILE A 5 -25.81 28.73 22.38
N ILE A 6 -26.49 29.61 21.63
CA ILE A 6 -26.99 29.29 20.29
C ILE A 6 -25.85 28.97 19.31
N ARG A 7 -24.73 29.70 19.37
CA ARG A 7 -23.55 29.44 18.52
C ARG A 7 -22.87 28.11 18.89
N VAL A 8 -22.75 27.81 20.17
CA VAL A 8 -22.18 26.53 20.66
C VAL A 8 -23.08 25.36 20.28
N LEU A 9 -24.41 25.51 20.38
CA LEU A 9 -25.37 24.50 19.94
C LEU A 9 -25.34 24.31 18.41
N ALA A 10 -25.24 25.39 17.64
CA ALA A 10 -25.11 25.30 16.19
C ALA A 10 -23.81 24.58 15.77
N LEU A 11 -22.68 24.91 16.40
CA LEU A 11 -21.40 24.21 16.19
C LEU A 11 -21.47 22.72 16.59
N GLY A 12 -22.13 22.40 17.71
CA GLY A 12 -22.34 21.03 18.16
C GLY A 12 -23.21 20.21 17.21
N ILE A 13 -24.29 20.79 16.69
CA ILE A 13 -25.17 20.14 15.71
C ILE A 13 -24.45 19.90 14.38
N THR A 14 -23.63 20.87 13.92
CA THR A 14 -22.80 20.68 12.72
C THR A 14 -21.77 19.57 12.92
N LEU A 15 -21.14 19.47 14.10
CA LEU A 15 -20.17 18.41 14.42
C LEU A 15 -20.82 17.01 14.42
N ILE A 16 -22.05 16.88 14.91
CA ILE A 16 -22.80 15.63 14.95
C ILE A 16 -23.25 15.20 13.55
N LEU A 17 -23.57 16.15 12.66
CA LEU A 17 -23.96 15.86 11.28
C LEU A 17 -22.78 15.37 10.41
N PHE A 18 -21.53 15.72 10.75
CA PHE A 18 -20.33 15.14 10.11
C PHE A 18 -20.08 13.68 10.53
N LEU A 19 -20.53 13.26 11.71
CA LEU A 19 -20.38 11.87 12.18
C LEU A 19 -21.36 10.89 11.52
N THR A 20 -22.40 11.40 10.84
CA THR A 20 -23.43 10.55 10.19
C THR A 20 -23.20 10.31 8.70
N SER A 21 -22.12 10.83 8.12
CA SER A 21 -21.76 10.60 6.70
C SER A 21 -20.80 9.42 6.49
N CYS A 22 -20.65 8.53 7.47
CA CYS A 22 -19.93 7.28 7.27
C CYS A 22 -20.79 6.34 6.43
N SER A 23 -20.32 6.02 5.21
CA SER A 23 -20.60 4.75 4.59
C SER A 23 -20.36 3.64 5.63
N SER A 24 -21.23 2.64 5.66
CA SER A 24 -21.13 1.51 6.59
C SER A 24 -19.90 0.63 6.35
N ASP A 25 -19.23 0.80 5.22
CA ASP A 25 -18.05 0.06 4.84
C ASP A 25 -16.78 0.81 5.27
N PRO A 26 -15.79 0.12 5.88
CA PRO A 26 -14.55 0.75 6.31
C PRO A 26 -13.78 1.30 5.11
N SER A 27 -13.25 2.52 5.22
CA SER A 27 -12.39 3.10 4.19
C SER A 27 -11.06 2.35 4.09
N LEU A 28 -10.36 2.50 2.96
CA LEU A 28 -9.03 1.92 2.80
C LEU A 28 -8.05 2.45 3.85
N GLN A 29 -8.13 3.75 4.17
CA GLN A 29 -7.33 4.36 5.24
C GLN A 29 -7.57 3.67 6.59
N GLN A 30 -8.83 3.42 6.96
CA GLN A 30 -9.16 2.72 8.21
C GLN A 30 -8.64 1.28 8.18
N TYR A 31 -8.77 0.59 7.04
CA TYR A 31 -8.24 -0.76 6.87
C TYR A 31 -6.73 -0.85 7.12
N PHE A 32 -5.95 0.12 6.64
CA PHE A 32 -4.51 0.22 6.92
C PHE A 32 -4.20 0.46 8.41
N VAL A 33 -5.02 1.26 9.10
CA VAL A 33 -4.86 1.52 10.55
C VAL A 33 -5.18 0.26 11.35
N ASP A 34 -6.32 -0.37 11.07
CA ASP A 34 -6.75 -1.59 11.78
C ASP A 34 -5.75 -2.74 11.55
N SER A 35 -5.19 -2.85 10.35
CA SER A 35 -4.26 -3.92 9.99
C SER A 35 -2.92 -3.83 10.72
N GLN A 36 -2.48 -2.64 11.13
CA GLN A 36 -1.25 -2.46 11.93
C GLN A 36 -1.33 -3.18 13.29
N GLU A 37 -2.53 -3.29 13.85
CA GLU A 37 -2.78 -3.94 15.14
C GLU A 37 -3.08 -5.44 15.02
N LYS A 38 -3.34 -5.93 13.80
CA LYS A 38 -3.63 -7.35 13.52
C LYS A 38 -2.33 -8.16 13.39
N GLN A 39 -2.40 -9.42 13.82
CA GLN A 39 -1.35 -10.41 13.55
C GLN A 39 -1.33 -10.77 12.06
N GLY A 40 -0.17 -11.20 11.57
CA GLY A 40 0.08 -11.61 10.19
C GLY A 40 0.29 -10.47 9.21
N PHE A 41 -0.12 -9.23 9.53
CA PHE A 41 0.08 -8.08 8.66
C PHE A 41 1.48 -7.48 8.81
N ILE A 42 2.07 -7.16 7.67
CA ILE A 42 3.25 -6.31 7.53
C ILE A 42 2.76 -5.01 6.88
N THR A 43 3.02 -3.89 7.56
CA THR A 43 2.63 -2.56 7.10
C THR A 43 3.79 -1.60 7.28
N THR A 44 4.05 -0.76 6.29
CA THR A 44 5.11 0.26 6.35
C THR A 44 4.67 1.51 5.58
N THR A 45 5.26 2.64 5.92
CA THR A 45 5.14 3.87 5.15
C THR A 45 6.51 4.26 4.63
N ILE A 46 6.60 4.43 3.32
CA ILE A 46 7.84 4.70 2.61
C ILE A 46 7.73 6.12 2.03
N PRO A 47 8.34 7.13 2.64
CA PRO A 47 8.45 8.46 2.05
C PRO A 47 9.21 8.43 0.72
N LYS A 48 8.88 9.33 -0.21
CA LYS A 48 9.58 9.46 -1.50
C LYS A 48 11.10 9.49 -1.35
N SER A 49 11.61 10.19 -0.33
CA SER A 49 13.05 10.34 -0.08
C SER A 49 13.81 9.03 0.12
N ILE A 50 13.13 7.92 0.45
CA ILE A 50 13.75 6.61 0.67
C ILE A 50 13.24 5.51 -0.28
N LEU A 51 12.40 5.84 -1.27
CA LEU A 51 11.92 4.87 -2.27
C LEU A 51 13.05 4.27 -3.12
N GLY A 52 14.16 5.01 -3.31
CA GLY A 52 15.34 4.52 -4.03
C GLY A 52 15.09 4.24 -5.52
N LEU A 53 14.20 5.01 -6.15
CA LEU A 53 13.92 4.90 -7.59
C LEU A 53 14.81 5.90 -8.36
N ASP A 54 15.69 5.39 -9.21
CA ASP A 54 16.45 6.25 -10.15
C ASP A 54 15.57 6.59 -11.36
N VAL A 55 15.08 7.83 -11.38
CA VAL A 55 14.26 8.37 -12.48
C VAL A 55 15.06 9.26 -13.44
N SER A 56 16.38 9.35 -13.29
CA SER A 56 17.21 10.28 -14.07
C SER A 56 17.20 10.00 -15.57
N GLN A 57 16.95 8.75 -15.96
CA GLN A 57 16.84 8.32 -17.36
C GLN A 57 15.41 8.29 -17.89
N MET A 58 14.41 8.56 -17.04
CA MET A 58 13.02 8.60 -17.45
C MET A 58 12.66 9.92 -18.15
N SER A 59 11.56 9.92 -18.91
CA SER A 59 11.07 11.14 -19.55
C SER A 59 10.60 12.20 -18.54
N ASP A 60 10.54 13.47 -18.95
CA ASP A 60 10.08 14.59 -18.11
C ASP A 60 8.71 14.33 -17.48
N LYS A 61 7.81 13.66 -18.21
CA LYS A 61 6.48 13.29 -17.70
C LYS A 61 6.54 12.21 -16.62
N SER A 62 7.41 11.24 -16.77
CA SER A 62 7.62 10.21 -15.74
C SER A 62 8.27 10.81 -14.50
N GLN A 63 9.22 11.72 -14.67
CA GLN A 63 9.83 12.47 -13.56
C GLN A 63 8.81 13.38 -12.88
N GLU A 64 7.90 14.02 -13.62
CA GLU A 64 6.77 14.78 -13.06
C GLU A 64 5.93 13.89 -12.14
N ALA A 65 5.57 12.69 -12.59
CA ALA A 65 4.80 11.73 -11.78
C ALA A 65 5.55 11.23 -10.55
N TYR A 66 6.85 10.97 -10.66
CA TYR A 66 7.65 10.59 -9.50
C TYR A 66 7.74 11.73 -8.48
N ASN A 67 7.91 12.96 -8.96
CA ASN A 67 8.06 14.13 -8.10
C ASN A 67 6.77 14.52 -7.38
N SER A 68 5.60 14.21 -7.93
CA SER A 68 4.31 14.41 -7.27
C SER A 68 4.03 13.41 -6.15
N ILE A 69 4.77 12.30 -6.05
CA ILE A 69 4.61 11.33 -4.96
C ILE A 69 5.19 11.91 -3.67
N ASP A 70 4.46 11.76 -2.57
CA ASP A 70 4.94 12.08 -1.22
C ASP A 70 5.38 10.83 -0.47
N LYS A 71 4.55 9.80 -0.51
CA LYS A 71 4.74 8.56 0.24
C LYS A 71 3.94 7.41 -0.34
N VAL A 72 4.39 6.21 -0.01
CA VAL A 72 3.69 4.96 -0.30
C VAL A 72 3.39 4.26 1.02
N ASN A 73 2.12 3.98 1.31
CA ASN A 73 1.75 3.05 2.36
C ASN A 73 1.68 1.65 1.77
N LEU A 74 2.46 0.73 2.33
CA LEU A 74 2.45 -0.67 1.92
C LEU A 74 1.75 -1.50 3.01
N LEU A 75 0.89 -2.40 2.57
CA LEU A 75 0.28 -3.43 3.39
C LEU A 75 0.45 -4.76 2.67
N TYR A 76 0.88 -5.76 3.43
CA TYR A 76 1.12 -7.10 2.94
C TYR A 76 0.63 -8.12 3.97
N TYR A 77 -0.06 -9.14 3.48
CA TYR A 77 -0.60 -10.23 4.27
C TYR A 77 -0.32 -11.55 3.56
N PRO A 78 0.69 -12.31 4.02
CA PRO A 78 1.02 -13.58 3.40
C PRO A 78 0.07 -14.69 3.83
N ILE A 79 -0.12 -15.64 2.92
CA ILE A 79 -0.90 -16.85 3.19
C ILE A 79 0.02 -17.94 3.75
N ASP A 80 -0.45 -18.61 4.80
CA ASP A 80 0.16 -19.82 5.31
C ASP A 80 -0.91 -20.90 5.55
N LYS A 81 -0.48 -22.13 5.90
CA LYS A 81 -1.38 -23.27 6.11
C LYS A 81 -2.32 -23.10 7.31
N GLN A 82 -2.00 -22.21 8.23
CA GLN A 82 -2.70 -22.00 9.48
C GLN A 82 -3.69 -20.83 9.39
N ASN A 83 -3.51 -19.92 8.41
CA ASN A 83 -4.25 -18.67 8.31
C ASN A 83 -5.22 -18.58 7.11
N THR A 84 -5.42 -19.66 6.34
CA THR A 84 -6.22 -19.64 5.08
C THR A 84 -7.62 -19.01 5.24
N ALA A 85 -8.35 -19.35 6.29
CA ALA A 85 -9.69 -18.77 6.53
C ALA A 85 -9.64 -17.27 6.86
N ALA A 86 -8.59 -16.82 7.58
CA ALA A 86 -8.38 -15.41 7.86
C ALA A 86 -7.98 -14.66 6.58
N PHE A 87 -7.10 -15.26 5.76
CA PHE A 87 -6.72 -14.74 4.46
C PHE A 87 -7.93 -14.50 3.56
N GLU A 88 -8.81 -15.49 3.38
CA GLU A 88 -9.99 -15.36 2.54
C GLU A 88 -10.91 -14.23 3.01
N LYS A 89 -11.06 -14.07 4.34
CA LYS A 89 -11.84 -12.98 4.94
C LYS A 89 -11.23 -11.61 4.65
N GLU A 90 -9.93 -11.44 4.89
CA GLU A 90 -9.23 -10.18 4.66
C GLU A 90 -9.21 -9.80 3.18
N ASN A 91 -8.99 -10.80 2.30
CA ASN A 91 -9.08 -10.64 0.87
C ASN A 91 -10.49 -10.20 0.41
N ALA A 92 -11.55 -10.82 0.95
CA ALA A 92 -12.91 -10.43 0.64
C ALA A 92 -13.24 -9.00 1.13
N GLN A 93 -12.83 -8.65 2.35
CA GLN A 93 -13.03 -7.33 2.92
C GLN A 93 -12.33 -6.25 2.08
N LEU A 94 -11.05 -6.43 1.78
CA LEU A 94 -10.31 -5.47 0.97
C LEU A 94 -10.88 -5.34 -0.44
N ASN A 95 -11.28 -6.45 -1.07
CA ASN A 95 -11.94 -6.39 -2.37
C ASN A 95 -13.27 -5.62 -2.34
N ALA A 96 -14.01 -5.64 -1.22
CA ALA A 96 -15.21 -4.84 -1.06
C ALA A 96 -14.87 -3.35 -0.97
N ILE A 97 -13.85 -2.97 -0.19
CA ILE A 97 -13.35 -1.59 -0.08
C ILE A 97 -12.93 -1.07 -1.46
N LEU A 98 -12.14 -1.84 -2.22
CA LEU A 98 -11.65 -1.45 -3.54
C LEU A 98 -12.72 -1.54 -4.65
N LYS A 99 -13.95 -1.91 -4.31
CA LYS A 99 -15.11 -1.87 -5.22
C LYS A 99 -16.07 -0.73 -4.89
N SER A 100 -15.81 0.06 -3.85
CA SER A 100 -16.61 1.24 -3.56
C SER A 100 -16.54 2.23 -4.73
N ASP A 101 -17.54 3.11 -4.83
CA ASP A 101 -17.63 4.12 -5.88
C ASP A 101 -16.53 5.19 -5.78
N ASP A 102 -15.76 5.19 -4.69
CA ASP A 102 -14.64 6.10 -4.46
C ASP A 102 -13.45 5.80 -5.40
N PHE A 103 -13.32 4.56 -5.88
CA PHE A 103 -12.17 4.15 -6.69
C PHE A 103 -12.50 3.92 -8.17
N LYS A 104 -11.83 4.66 -9.04
CA LYS A 104 -11.86 4.46 -10.49
C LYS A 104 -10.82 3.42 -10.89
N THR A 105 -11.24 2.40 -11.63
CA THR A 105 -10.32 1.39 -12.15
C THR A 105 -9.55 1.95 -13.35
N LEU A 106 -8.22 1.98 -13.27
CA LEU A 106 -7.34 2.33 -14.37
C LEU A 106 -7.05 1.11 -15.26
N MET A 107 -6.58 0.02 -14.65
CA MET A 107 -6.33 -1.24 -15.35
C MET A 107 -6.46 -2.43 -14.41
N THR A 108 -6.70 -3.60 -14.99
CA THR A 108 -6.71 -4.88 -14.29
C THR A 108 -5.92 -5.88 -15.11
N HIS A 109 -5.08 -6.67 -14.45
CA HIS A 109 -4.33 -7.74 -15.06
C HIS A 109 -4.60 -9.05 -14.32
N LYS A 110 -4.81 -10.14 -15.06
CA LYS A 110 -5.03 -11.47 -14.50
C LYS A 110 -4.21 -12.48 -15.29
N SER A 111 -3.27 -13.16 -14.63
CA SER A 111 -2.46 -14.24 -15.21
C SER A 111 -2.13 -15.25 -14.12
N ASP A 112 -2.21 -16.55 -14.43
CA ASP A 112 -1.73 -17.65 -13.58
C ASP A 112 -2.15 -17.55 -12.09
N GLY A 113 -3.40 -17.17 -11.84
CA GLY A 113 -3.94 -16.99 -10.50
C GLY A 113 -3.63 -15.64 -9.84
N VAL A 114 -2.65 -14.89 -10.34
CA VAL A 114 -2.35 -13.52 -9.90
C VAL A 114 -3.42 -12.57 -10.43
N ASN A 115 -4.03 -11.80 -9.53
CA ASN A 115 -4.96 -10.72 -9.85
C ASN A 115 -4.34 -9.39 -9.42
N MET A 116 -4.06 -8.51 -10.37
CA MET A 116 -3.61 -7.15 -10.10
C MET A 116 -4.67 -6.13 -10.52
N ARG A 117 -4.86 -5.10 -9.69
CA ARG A 117 -5.76 -3.97 -9.98
C ARG A 117 -5.02 -2.67 -9.69
N PHE A 118 -5.11 -1.74 -10.63
CA PHE A 118 -4.61 -0.38 -10.50
C PHE A 118 -5.83 0.54 -10.47
N LEU A 119 -5.99 1.26 -9.37
CA LEU A 119 -7.13 2.13 -9.12
C LEU A 119 -6.64 3.52 -8.72
N TYR A 120 -7.54 4.50 -8.77
CA TYR A 120 -7.27 5.85 -8.30
C TYR A 120 -8.54 6.53 -7.78
N ASP A 121 -8.36 7.48 -6.87
CA ASP A 121 -9.38 8.44 -6.45
C ASP A 121 -9.01 9.85 -6.95
N GLY A 122 -10.02 10.71 -7.15
CA GLY A 122 -9.86 12.06 -7.68
C GLY A 122 -10.12 12.16 -9.19
N SER A 123 -9.59 13.21 -9.81
CA SER A 123 -9.78 13.52 -11.23
C SER A 123 -8.54 13.16 -12.06
N SER A 124 -8.66 13.09 -13.40
CA SER A 124 -7.49 12.79 -14.25
C SER A 124 -6.39 13.84 -14.16
N GLU A 125 -6.73 15.07 -13.80
CA GLU A 125 -5.80 16.20 -13.69
C GLU A 125 -5.27 16.41 -12.26
N SER A 126 -5.87 15.74 -11.28
CA SER A 126 -5.53 15.82 -9.86
C SER A 126 -6.05 14.56 -9.18
N ILE A 127 -5.22 13.54 -9.19
CA ILE A 127 -5.42 12.29 -8.46
C ILE A 127 -4.96 12.51 -7.03
N ASP A 128 -5.80 12.11 -6.07
CA ASP A 128 -5.50 12.25 -4.64
C ASP A 128 -4.78 11.00 -4.12
N GLU A 129 -5.17 9.82 -4.63
CA GLU A 129 -4.54 8.55 -4.27
C GLU A 129 -4.55 7.55 -5.43
N MET A 130 -3.47 6.77 -5.54
CA MET A 130 -3.36 5.63 -6.43
C MET A 130 -3.23 4.34 -5.62
N ILE A 131 -3.98 3.31 -5.99
CA ILE A 131 -3.98 2.01 -5.33
C ILE A 131 -3.47 0.95 -6.30
N ILE A 132 -2.42 0.24 -5.91
CA ILE A 132 -1.93 -0.96 -6.57
C ILE A 132 -2.23 -2.14 -5.67
N TYR A 133 -3.19 -2.95 -6.08
CA TYR A 133 -3.60 -4.16 -5.38
C TYR A 133 -3.12 -5.40 -6.14
N GLY A 134 -2.61 -6.38 -5.41
CA GLY A 134 -2.23 -7.69 -5.90
C GLY A 134 -2.74 -8.80 -4.98
N SER A 135 -3.22 -9.89 -5.56
CA SER A 135 -3.49 -11.12 -4.80
C SER A 135 -3.31 -12.36 -5.64
N SER A 136 -2.80 -13.44 -5.05
CA SER A 136 -2.79 -14.76 -5.70
C SER A 136 -3.19 -15.89 -4.72
N PRO A 137 -3.66 -17.05 -5.23
CA PRO A 137 -3.99 -18.21 -4.40
C PRO A 137 -2.78 -18.85 -3.71
N GLU A 138 -1.61 -18.78 -4.34
CA GLU A 138 -0.39 -19.44 -3.86
C GLU A 138 0.54 -18.48 -3.12
N MET A 139 0.43 -17.17 -3.37
CA MET A 139 1.29 -16.14 -2.77
C MET A 139 0.54 -14.81 -2.64
N GLU A 140 -0.18 -14.69 -1.52
CA GLU A 140 -0.30 -13.42 -0.77
C GLU A 140 -1.34 -12.39 -1.25
N LEU A 141 -1.59 -11.42 -0.36
CA LEU A 141 -2.38 -10.22 -0.58
C LEU A 141 -1.49 -9.00 -0.30
N GLY A 142 -1.46 -8.06 -1.24
CA GLY A 142 -0.64 -6.85 -1.16
C GLY A 142 -1.38 -5.61 -1.65
N VAL A 143 -1.16 -4.49 -0.98
CA VAL A 143 -1.66 -3.16 -1.36
C VAL A 143 -0.56 -2.14 -1.20
N ALA A 144 -0.23 -1.44 -2.28
CA ALA A 144 0.49 -0.18 -2.23
C ALA A 144 -0.50 0.97 -2.46
N ARG A 145 -0.59 1.86 -1.48
CA ARG A 145 -1.35 3.11 -1.55
C ARG A 145 -0.37 4.26 -1.72
N VAL A 146 -0.36 4.88 -2.89
CA VAL A 146 0.51 6.00 -3.23
C VAL A 146 -0.26 7.30 -3.03
N LEU A 147 0.31 8.18 -2.23
CA LEU A 147 -0.22 9.50 -1.91
C LEU A 147 0.76 10.57 -2.39
N GLY A 148 0.21 11.69 -2.84
CA GLY A 148 0.98 12.80 -3.38
C GLY A 148 0.11 13.99 -3.70
N ASP A 149 0.75 15.04 -4.20
CA ASP A 149 0.12 16.31 -4.56
C ASP A 149 0.15 16.52 -6.09
N ASP A 150 -0.94 17.04 -6.67
CA ASP A 150 -1.05 17.34 -8.11
C ASP A 150 -0.68 16.15 -9.04
N MET A 151 -1.02 14.92 -8.63
CA MET A 151 -0.73 13.73 -9.42
C MET A 151 -1.61 13.68 -10.68
N LYS A 152 -0.99 13.70 -11.86
CA LYS A 152 -1.73 13.64 -13.14
C LYS A 152 -1.74 12.23 -13.70
N LEU A 153 -2.92 11.77 -14.12
CA LEU A 153 -3.10 10.42 -14.67
C LEU A 153 -2.18 10.16 -15.86
N GLY A 154 -2.08 11.13 -16.79
CA GLY A 154 -1.25 10.99 -17.98
C GLY A 154 0.24 10.83 -17.67
N SER A 155 0.74 11.52 -16.66
CA SER A 155 2.14 11.45 -16.22
C SER A 155 2.40 10.12 -15.49
N ILE A 156 1.47 9.66 -14.63
CA ILE A 156 1.54 8.35 -13.97
C ILE A 156 1.54 7.21 -14.99
N MET A 157 0.64 7.24 -15.97
CA MET A 157 0.59 6.23 -17.03
C MET A 157 1.91 6.17 -17.80
N LYS A 158 2.56 7.32 -18.03
CA LYS A 158 3.86 7.37 -18.69
C LYS A 158 4.96 6.76 -17.83
N MET A 159 4.97 7.07 -16.53
CA MET A 159 5.90 6.46 -15.58
C MET A 159 5.71 4.94 -15.50
N MET A 160 4.47 4.44 -15.44
CA MET A 160 4.18 3.00 -15.43
C MET A 160 4.66 2.27 -16.68
N GLU A 161 4.63 2.93 -17.84
CA GLU A 161 5.15 2.38 -19.09
C GLU A 161 6.68 2.23 -19.04
N GLU A 162 7.38 3.26 -18.53
CA GLU A 162 8.84 3.31 -18.47
C GLU A 162 9.44 2.53 -17.29
N MET A 163 8.67 2.32 -16.21
CA MET A 163 9.09 1.52 -15.05
C MET A 163 9.32 0.04 -15.38
N LYS A 164 8.89 -0.46 -16.55
CA LYS A 164 9.16 -1.83 -16.99
C LYS A 164 10.66 -2.15 -17.07
N ASP A 165 11.49 -1.14 -17.27
CA ASP A 165 12.93 -1.27 -17.49
C ASP A 165 13.75 -0.71 -16.31
N VAL A 166 13.10 -0.33 -15.20
CA VAL A 166 13.73 0.38 -14.08
C VAL A 166 13.91 -0.55 -12.89
N ASN A 167 15.16 -0.63 -12.42
CA ASN A 167 15.53 -1.38 -11.23
C ASN A 167 15.44 -0.50 -9.98
N LEU A 168 14.89 -1.04 -8.90
CA LEU A 168 14.98 -0.43 -7.58
C LEU A 168 16.43 -0.50 -7.09
N ASP A 169 16.93 0.60 -6.53
CA ASP A 169 18.28 0.60 -5.97
C ASP A 169 18.34 -0.23 -4.66
N GLN A 170 19.49 -0.86 -4.40
CA GLN A 170 19.69 -1.68 -3.19
C GLN A 170 19.57 -0.87 -1.89
N THR A 171 19.84 0.44 -1.93
CA THR A 171 19.75 1.32 -0.76
C THR A 171 18.29 1.55 -0.36
N GLY A 172 17.39 1.73 -1.33
CA GLY A 172 15.94 1.85 -1.13
C GLY A 172 15.36 0.57 -0.54
N ILE A 173 15.72 -0.58 -1.10
CA ILE A 173 15.34 -1.90 -0.56
C ILE A 173 15.82 -2.01 0.89
N ASN A 174 17.08 -1.69 1.17
CA ASN A 174 17.66 -1.76 2.50
C ASN A 174 16.98 -0.82 3.51
N ASN A 175 16.57 0.37 3.08
CA ASN A 175 15.84 1.30 3.93
C ASN A 175 14.43 0.79 4.27
N ILE A 176 13.73 0.21 3.29
CA ILE A 176 12.41 -0.39 3.48
C ILE A 176 12.51 -1.58 4.44
N LEU A 177 13.52 -2.44 4.25
CA LEU A 177 13.78 -3.59 5.12
C LEU A 177 14.04 -3.17 6.57
N LYS A 178 14.85 -2.14 6.79
CA LYS A 178 15.06 -1.57 8.13
C LYS A 178 13.78 -1.01 8.74
N ASP A 179 12.92 -0.35 7.95
CA ASP A 179 11.66 0.21 8.44
C ASP A 179 10.69 -0.89 8.92
N ILE A 180 10.67 -2.05 8.25
CA ILE A 180 9.90 -3.22 8.70
C ILE A 180 10.62 -4.05 9.79
N GLY A 181 11.81 -3.63 10.23
CA GLY A 181 12.58 -4.23 11.31
C GLY A 181 13.50 -5.40 10.91
N VAL A 182 13.79 -5.56 9.61
CA VAL A 182 14.78 -6.54 9.11
C VAL A 182 16.18 -6.00 9.32
N ASP A 183 16.93 -6.67 10.20
CA ASP A 183 18.36 -6.45 10.36
C ASP A 183 19.09 -6.98 9.12
N LEU A 184 19.92 -6.13 8.51
CA LEU A 184 20.80 -6.50 7.40
C LEU A 184 22.15 -6.94 7.97
N ASN A 185 22.80 -7.90 7.31
CA ASN A 185 24.16 -8.29 7.68
C ASN A 185 25.19 -7.19 7.32
N GLU A 186 26.45 -7.37 7.72
CA GLU A 186 27.53 -6.38 7.48
C GLU A 186 27.80 -6.13 5.98
N GLU A 187 27.34 -7.01 5.11
CA GLU A 187 27.49 -6.95 3.64
C GLU A 187 26.27 -6.32 2.95
N GLY A 188 25.24 -5.95 3.72
CA GLY A 188 24.01 -5.33 3.23
C GLY A 188 23.05 -6.32 2.56
N GLU A 189 23.24 -7.62 2.76
CA GLU A 189 22.35 -8.68 2.29
C GLU A 189 21.25 -8.96 3.33
N ILE A 190 20.11 -9.44 2.85
CA ILE A 190 18.97 -9.82 3.68
C ILE A 190 19.32 -11.11 4.43
N ASP A 191 19.24 -11.11 5.76
CA ASP A 191 19.39 -12.35 6.53
C ASP A 191 18.05 -13.11 6.55
N GLU A 192 18.02 -14.30 5.94
CA GLU A 192 16.83 -15.17 5.91
C GLU A 192 16.29 -15.44 7.33
N GLU A 193 17.17 -15.57 8.32
CA GLU A 193 16.79 -15.77 9.72
C GLU A 193 16.20 -14.51 10.35
N ALA A 194 16.67 -13.32 9.96
CA ALA A 194 16.08 -12.05 10.38
C ALA A 194 14.65 -11.89 9.83
N VAL A 195 14.42 -12.26 8.57
CA VAL A 195 13.08 -12.24 7.97
C VAL A 195 12.16 -13.25 8.66
N LYS A 196 12.63 -14.49 8.88
CA LYS A 196 11.87 -15.52 9.61
C LYS A 196 11.53 -15.06 11.03
N LYS A 197 12.43 -14.38 11.74
CA LYS A 197 12.15 -13.87 13.08
C LYS A 197 11.03 -12.84 13.10
N ILE A 198 10.99 -11.94 12.11
CA ILE A 198 9.94 -10.93 12.00
C ILE A 198 8.61 -11.59 11.65
N MET A 199 8.62 -12.49 10.67
CA MET A 199 7.43 -13.24 10.29
C MET A 199 6.85 -14.03 11.49
N ALA A 200 7.71 -14.71 12.26
CA ALA A 200 7.31 -15.39 13.49
C ALA A 200 6.79 -14.41 14.55
N SER A 201 7.41 -13.23 14.71
CA SER A 201 6.93 -12.19 15.64
C SER A 201 5.53 -11.66 15.28
N LYS A 202 5.18 -11.72 14.00
CA LYS A 202 3.84 -11.40 13.48
C LYS A 202 2.86 -12.56 13.61
N GLY A 203 3.26 -13.69 14.20
CA GLY A 203 2.41 -14.86 14.43
C GLY A 203 2.32 -15.81 13.23
N MET A 204 3.26 -15.73 12.29
CA MET A 204 3.26 -16.55 11.07
C MET A 204 4.12 -17.81 11.22
N ASP A 205 3.71 -18.89 10.57
CA ASP A 205 4.49 -20.14 10.55
C ASP A 205 5.64 -20.05 9.55
N THR A 206 6.86 -20.04 10.06
CA THR A 206 8.08 -19.90 9.25
C THR A 206 8.82 -21.22 9.00
N THR A 207 8.27 -22.35 9.47
CA THR A 207 8.94 -23.67 9.46
C THR A 207 9.27 -24.15 8.04
N ASN A 208 8.50 -23.72 7.03
CA ASN A 208 8.71 -24.06 5.62
C ASN A 208 8.97 -22.82 4.74
N LEU A 209 9.31 -21.67 5.34
CA LEU A 209 9.60 -20.46 4.58
C LEU A 209 10.96 -20.63 3.89
N HIS A 210 10.97 -20.60 2.56
CA HIS A 210 12.17 -20.56 1.74
C HIS A 210 12.18 -19.24 0.98
N ILE A 211 13.13 -18.37 1.29
CA ILE A 211 13.30 -17.08 0.61
C ILE A 211 14.36 -17.29 -0.45
N ASP A 212 13.96 -17.40 -1.72
CA ASP A 212 14.91 -17.40 -2.82
C ASP A 212 15.43 -15.98 -3.03
N MET A 213 16.56 -15.68 -2.41
CA MET A 213 17.22 -14.37 -2.50
C MET A 213 18.00 -14.18 -3.82
N ASN A 214 17.95 -15.15 -4.74
CA ASN A 214 18.75 -15.17 -5.96
C ASN A 214 17.91 -15.08 -7.25
N SER A 215 16.73 -14.46 -7.24
CA SER A 215 16.01 -14.17 -8.49
C SER A 215 16.68 -13.00 -9.25
N LYS A 216 17.89 -13.23 -9.75
CA LYS A 216 18.41 -12.52 -10.92
C LYS A 216 17.82 -13.22 -12.15
N GLU A 217 16.69 -12.71 -12.64
CA GLU A 217 16.40 -12.75 -14.07
C GLU A 217 16.45 -11.33 -14.63
#